data_AF-A0A9N9D0G0-F1
#
_entry.id   AF-A0A9N9D0G0-F1
#
_cell.length_a   1.000
_cell.length_b   1.000
_cell.length_c   1.000
_cell.angle_alpha   90.00
_cell.angle_beta   90.00
_cell.angle_gamma   90.00
#
_symmetry.space_group_name_H-M   'P 1'
#
loop_
_entity.id
_entity.type
_entity.pdbx_description
1 polymer ?
#
loop_
_entity_poly.entity_id
_entity_poly.type
_entity_poly.pdbx_seq_one_letter_code
_entity_poly.pdbx_strand_id
1 'polypeptide(L)'
;MSNEDKSKLTKFPERPSTTNSIIKMWILLEGEPDRVKLEADISQVADLNDLKDILRDEFEELKGVKKQKIIFLDNNNIPLLADTRLQSLKDNTTAKAPLVVRYPLSKENVVMNFTYVHKQGKCKIQHTTGSLSSLREAVVERFNELQTGEFYFFNDETKDEIRNEYHFNDLVSQTELNSNNYNLKLKIKVEGKKSYSDWELKDVFKEILQKNYKSLSGMPRFNLNDLPSLEHPFTEDELKGFVSELQKSLNSLKYEFINETTAREYISTFIITAVCHIQDHINNSTQLCEEIDLDGSHGYGIVDYMVIIVKILVLLCEAKAENMNNGTAQVLVQMHSAIEEQLNKRKRGQMEHAMFGIVTTGKLWRFVRWTGSLEDPTVHISEEYTCNFKGNMEPEKEVLTYIAQILQAQAKAFDNNDKDSDHPSKRQCTDQNK
;
A
#
# COMPACT_ATOMS: atom_id res chain seq x y z
N MET A 1 -13.36 -94.99 46.42
CA MET A 1 -13.15 -94.39 45.09
C MET A 1 -13.06 -92.87 45.26
N SER A 2 -11.93 -92.29 44.83
CA SER A 2 -11.59 -90.89 44.47
C SER A 2 -11.92 -89.79 45.48
N ASN A 3 -10.96 -89.04 46.05
CA ASN A 3 -9.94 -88.11 45.51
C ASN A 3 -10.50 -86.81 44.93
N GLU A 4 -9.83 -85.73 45.35
CA GLU A 4 -9.77 -84.36 44.80
C GLU A 4 -10.88 -83.37 45.26
N ASP A 5 -10.60 -82.14 45.68
CA ASP A 5 -9.31 -81.47 45.91
C ASP A 5 -9.45 -80.23 46.79
N LYS A 6 -8.36 -79.88 47.46
CA LYS A 6 -8.18 -78.77 48.40
C LYS A 6 -7.93 -77.46 47.66
N SER A 7 -8.47 -76.36 48.21
CA SER A 7 -7.82 -75.05 48.43
C SER A 7 -8.75 -73.86 48.16
N LYS A 8 -9.30 -73.30 49.24
CA LYS A 8 -9.81 -71.93 49.26
C LYS A 8 -8.89 -71.13 50.17
N LEU A 9 -7.86 -70.50 49.58
CA LEU A 9 -7.05 -69.48 50.24
C LEU A 9 -7.30 -68.13 49.57
N THR A 10 -7.86 -67.22 50.37
CA THR A 10 -7.60 -65.76 50.41
C THR A 10 -7.28 -65.03 49.10
N LYS A 11 -8.28 -64.32 48.57
CA LYS A 11 -8.08 -63.19 47.65
C LYS A 11 -7.61 -61.96 48.46
N PHE A 12 -6.39 -61.51 48.21
CA PHE A 12 -6.01 -60.11 48.45
C PHE A 12 -6.53 -59.26 47.28
N PRO A 13 -7.09 -58.06 47.50
CA PRO A 13 -7.40 -57.16 46.40
C PRO A 13 -6.10 -56.58 45.84
N GLU A 14 -5.89 -56.77 44.54
CA GLU A 14 -4.88 -56.08 43.75
C GLU A 14 -5.06 -54.56 43.89
N ARG A 15 -3.94 -53.85 44.04
CA ARG A 15 -3.91 -52.38 43.98
C ARG A 15 -4.47 -51.92 42.62
N PRO A 16 -5.27 -50.85 42.56
CA PRO A 16 -5.64 -50.26 41.28
C PRO A 16 -4.37 -49.83 40.54
N SER A 17 -4.22 -50.26 39.29
CA SER A 17 -3.16 -49.75 38.43
C SER A 17 -3.40 -48.26 38.20
N THR A 18 -2.40 -47.44 38.51
CA THR A 18 -2.35 -46.01 38.17
C THR A 18 -2.48 -45.88 36.65
N THR A 19 -3.68 -45.59 36.17
CA THR A 19 -3.94 -45.32 34.76
C THR A 19 -3.27 -44.03 34.36
N ASN A 20 -2.17 -44.16 33.60
CA ASN A 20 -1.47 -43.20 32.76
C ASN A 20 -2.17 -41.83 32.58
N SER A 21 -1.69 -40.82 33.30
CA SER A 21 -2.06 -39.41 33.14
C SER A 21 -1.36 -38.76 31.92
N ILE A 22 -1.27 -39.48 30.80
CA ILE A 22 -0.62 -38.97 29.59
C ILE A 22 -1.55 -37.93 28.98
N ILE A 23 -1.07 -36.69 28.90
CA ILE A 23 -1.72 -35.63 28.15
C ILE A 23 -1.12 -35.60 26.75
N LYS A 24 -2.01 -35.49 25.76
CA LYS A 24 -1.64 -35.36 24.35
C LYS A 24 -1.99 -33.95 23.92
N MET A 25 -0.99 -33.15 23.59
CA MET A 25 -1.16 -31.75 23.22
C MET A 25 -0.43 -31.49 21.90
N TRP A 26 -1.01 -30.65 21.05
CA TRP A 26 -0.34 -30.22 19.82
C TRP A 26 0.48 -28.98 20.11
N ILE A 27 1.78 -29.04 19.85
CA ILE A 27 2.75 -27.97 20.00
C ILE A 27 3.22 -27.53 18.61
N LEU A 28 3.38 -26.23 18.43
CA LEU A 28 4.06 -25.64 17.29
C LEU A 28 5.19 -24.76 17.81
N LEU A 29 6.43 -25.10 17.48
CA LEU A 29 7.53 -24.14 17.59
C LEU A 29 7.31 -23.07 16.54
N GLU A 30 7.21 -21.81 16.95
CA GLU A 30 6.93 -20.72 16.02
C GLU A 30 8.04 -20.62 14.96
N GLY A 31 7.66 -20.46 13.69
CA GLY A 31 8.60 -20.45 12.56
C GLY A 31 8.88 -21.83 11.94
N GLU A 32 8.58 -22.92 12.64
CA GLU A 32 8.68 -24.28 12.09
C GLU A 32 7.41 -24.69 11.32
N PRO A 33 7.52 -25.52 10.27
CA PRO A 33 6.37 -25.96 9.50
C PRO A 33 5.56 -27.04 10.23
N ASP A 34 6.22 -27.83 11.09
CA ASP A 34 5.66 -29.06 11.63
C ASP A 34 5.05 -28.87 13.02
N ARG A 35 3.84 -29.41 13.17
CA ARG A 35 3.13 -29.47 14.45
C ARG A 35 3.39 -30.81 15.09
N VAL A 36 3.97 -30.79 16.29
CA VAL A 36 4.35 -32.00 17.00
C VAL A 36 3.30 -32.32 18.06
N LYS A 37 2.86 -33.57 18.07
CA LYS A 37 1.98 -34.08 19.11
C LYS A 37 2.84 -34.52 20.29
N LEU A 38 2.89 -33.69 21.33
CA LEU A 38 3.59 -34.01 22.56
C LEU A 38 2.78 -35.03 23.37
N GLU A 39 3.39 -36.17 23.65
CA GLU A 39 2.84 -37.21 24.53
C GLU A 39 3.71 -37.31 25.78
N ALA A 40 3.36 -36.53 26.81
CA ALA A 40 4.13 -36.48 28.06
C ALA A 40 3.27 -36.88 29.26
N ASP A 41 3.87 -37.62 30.21
CA ASP A 41 3.28 -37.84 31.53
C ASP A 41 3.43 -36.56 32.34
N ILE A 42 2.39 -35.74 32.29
CA ILE A 42 2.37 -34.43 32.93
C ILE A 42 1.57 -34.43 34.22
N SER A 43 1.41 -35.60 34.86
CA SER A 43 0.81 -35.73 36.19
C SER A 43 1.45 -34.85 37.27
N GLN A 44 2.65 -34.32 37.02
CA GLN A 44 3.36 -33.39 37.91
C GLN A 44 3.44 -31.94 37.39
N VAL A 45 2.71 -31.61 36.33
CA VAL A 45 2.80 -30.29 35.65
C VAL A 45 1.45 -29.60 35.82
N ALA A 46 1.40 -28.55 36.62
CA ALA A 46 0.13 -27.88 36.92
C ALA A 46 -0.24 -26.85 35.85
N ASP A 47 0.77 -26.13 35.35
CA ASP A 47 0.60 -24.96 34.50
C ASP A 47 1.62 -24.89 33.36
N LEU A 48 1.49 -23.87 32.52
CA LEU A 48 2.39 -23.61 31.41
C LEU A 48 3.84 -23.37 31.87
N ASN A 49 4.07 -22.82 33.06
CA ASN A 49 5.44 -22.63 33.55
C ASN A 49 6.12 -23.97 33.78
N ASP A 50 5.45 -24.93 34.39
CA ASP A 50 5.98 -26.29 34.57
C ASP A 50 6.23 -26.99 33.21
N LEU A 51 5.37 -26.76 32.21
CA LEU A 51 5.50 -27.35 30.87
C LEU A 51 6.83 -27.02 30.20
N LYS A 52 7.42 -25.85 30.49
CA LYS A 52 8.65 -25.39 29.84
C LYS A 52 9.82 -26.36 30.03
N ASP A 53 9.91 -27.02 31.17
CA ASP A 53 11.03 -27.95 31.42
C ASP A 53 10.90 -29.19 30.54
N ILE A 54 9.69 -29.70 30.37
CA ILE A 54 9.41 -30.81 29.43
C ILE A 54 9.76 -30.41 28.01
N LEU A 55 9.34 -29.22 27.56
CA LEU A 55 9.64 -28.78 26.20
C LEU A 55 11.15 -28.63 25.96
N ARG A 56 11.93 -28.25 26.97
CA ARG A 56 13.39 -28.15 26.85
C ARG A 56 14.06 -29.51 26.74
N ASP A 57 13.47 -30.54 27.32
CA ASP A 57 14.00 -31.91 27.23
C ASP A 57 13.62 -32.57 25.89
N GLU A 58 12.41 -32.30 25.40
CA GLU A 58 11.84 -32.90 24.20
C GLU A 58 12.28 -32.21 22.89
N PHE A 59 12.49 -30.89 22.89
CA PHE A 59 12.86 -30.12 21.71
C PHE A 59 14.32 -29.64 21.79
N GLU A 60 15.14 -30.05 20.82
CA GLU A 60 16.57 -29.71 20.76
C GLU A 60 16.78 -28.19 20.70
N GLU A 61 15.90 -27.48 20.00
CA GLU A 61 15.90 -26.03 19.82
C GLU A 61 15.80 -25.27 21.16
N LEU A 62 15.22 -25.91 22.18
CA LEU A 62 14.94 -25.30 23.48
C LEU A 62 15.97 -25.64 24.57
N LYS A 63 16.85 -26.64 24.38
CA LYS A 63 17.79 -27.09 25.43
C LYS A 63 18.63 -25.96 26.04
N GLY A 64 19.08 -25.02 25.21
CA GLY A 64 19.88 -23.84 25.60
C GLY A 64 19.07 -22.61 26.03
N VAL A 65 17.74 -22.64 25.89
CA VAL A 65 16.88 -21.48 26.13
C VAL A 65 16.54 -21.38 27.61
N LYS A 66 16.69 -20.19 28.20
CA LYS A 66 16.26 -19.93 29.59
C LYS A 66 14.75 -20.04 29.70
N LYS A 67 14.26 -20.76 30.72
CA LYS A 67 12.82 -20.95 31.02
C LYS A 67 12.01 -19.65 30.97
N GLN A 68 12.54 -18.54 31.50
CA GLN A 68 11.82 -17.26 31.52
C GLN A 68 11.67 -16.60 30.13
N LYS A 69 12.41 -17.09 29.12
CA LYS A 69 12.41 -16.57 27.75
C LYS A 69 11.54 -17.39 26.79
N ILE A 70 10.98 -18.50 27.25
CA ILE A 70 9.99 -19.27 26.50
C ILE A 70 8.61 -18.66 26.77
N ILE A 71 7.91 -18.30 25.70
CA ILE A 71 6.59 -17.67 25.73
C ILE A 71 5.59 -18.62 25.06
N PHE A 72 4.41 -18.74 25.64
CA PHE A 72 3.31 -19.51 25.07
C PHE A 72 2.29 -18.57 24.48
N LEU A 73 1.80 -18.92 23.29
CA LEU A 73 0.76 -18.20 22.58
C LEU A 73 -0.35 -19.20 22.23
N ASP A 74 -1.58 -18.73 22.19
CA ASP A 74 -2.66 -19.50 21.59
C ASP A 74 -2.53 -19.55 20.05
N ASN A 75 -3.46 -20.23 19.38
CA ASN A 75 -3.45 -20.33 17.92
C ASN A 75 -3.74 -19.00 17.20
N ASN A 76 -4.16 -17.96 17.93
CA ASN A 76 -4.35 -16.61 17.41
C ASN A 76 -3.16 -15.70 17.75
N ASN A 77 -2.03 -16.27 18.19
CA ASN A 77 -0.83 -15.56 18.64
C ASN A 77 -1.04 -14.65 19.85
N ILE A 78 -2.04 -14.93 20.69
CA ILE A 78 -2.28 -14.17 21.92
C ILE A 78 -1.43 -14.78 23.05
N PRO A 79 -0.61 -13.98 23.77
CA PRO A 79 0.20 -14.46 24.88
C PRO A 79 -0.67 -15.08 26.00
N LEU A 80 -0.29 -16.28 26.42
CA LEU A 80 -0.90 -16.98 27.55
C LEU A 80 -0.09 -16.72 28.83
N LEU A 81 -0.81 -16.57 29.95
CA LEU A 81 -0.18 -16.38 31.25
C LEU A 81 0.51 -17.68 31.70
N ALA A 82 1.65 -17.55 32.37
CA ALA A 82 2.46 -18.69 32.79
C ALA A 82 1.76 -19.63 33.77
N ASP A 83 0.80 -19.12 34.55
CA ASP A 83 -0.04 -19.88 35.51
C ASP A 83 -1.31 -20.48 34.88
N THR A 84 -1.46 -20.38 33.56
CA THR A 84 -2.56 -21.02 32.83
C THR A 84 -2.50 -22.53 33.03
N ARG A 85 -3.57 -23.10 33.58
CA ARG A 85 -3.64 -24.54 33.88
C ARG A 85 -3.67 -25.39 32.62
N LEU A 86 -2.79 -26.38 32.55
CA LEU A 86 -2.68 -27.27 31.38
C LEU A 86 -3.95 -28.06 31.09
N GLN A 87 -4.68 -28.43 32.14
CA GLN A 87 -5.95 -29.15 32.00
C GLN A 87 -6.96 -28.38 31.14
N SER A 88 -6.91 -27.04 31.15
CA SER A 88 -7.80 -26.19 30.33
C SER A 88 -7.37 -26.11 28.86
N LEU A 89 -6.11 -26.45 28.54
CA LEU A 89 -5.54 -26.37 27.20
C LEU A 89 -5.55 -27.72 26.49
N LYS A 90 -5.37 -28.81 27.24
CA LYS A 90 -5.30 -30.20 26.74
C LYS A 90 -6.37 -30.50 25.68
N ASP A 91 -7.63 -30.20 26.00
CA ASP A 91 -8.77 -30.58 25.16
C ASP A 91 -9.02 -29.57 24.01
N ASN A 92 -8.33 -28.42 24.03
CA ASN A 92 -8.50 -27.34 23.06
C ASN A 92 -7.43 -27.33 21.97
N THR A 93 -6.26 -27.94 22.21
CA THR A 93 -5.22 -28.01 21.17
C THR A 93 -5.52 -29.11 20.16
N THR A 94 -5.37 -28.79 18.88
CA THR A 94 -5.49 -29.75 17.78
C THR A 94 -4.38 -29.54 16.78
N ALA A 95 -4.23 -30.48 15.84
CA ALA A 95 -3.32 -30.28 14.72
C ALA A 95 -3.66 -29.03 13.88
N LYS A 96 -4.88 -28.46 13.98
CA LYS A 96 -5.25 -27.21 13.30
C LYS A 96 -5.17 -25.98 14.21
N ALA A 97 -5.09 -26.18 15.51
CA ALA A 97 -5.01 -25.15 16.53
C ALA A 97 -4.02 -25.57 17.62
N PRO A 98 -2.70 -25.59 17.35
CA PRO A 98 -1.69 -25.96 18.34
C PRO A 98 -1.48 -24.86 19.39
N LEU A 99 -0.84 -25.23 20.50
CA LEU A 99 -0.19 -24.28 21.39
C LEU A 99 1.12 -23.83 20.73
N VAL A 100 1.29 -22.52 20.55
CA VAL A 100 2.46 -21.96 19.87
C VAL A 100 3.52 -21.58 20.90
N VAL A 101 4.78 -21.90 20.60
CA VAL A 101 5.94 -21.68 21.49
C VAL A 101 6.90 -20.72 20.81
N ARG A 102 7.08 -19.54 21.42
CA ARG A 102 8.02 -18.50 20.99
C ARG A 102 9.26 -18.49 21.89
N TYR A 103 10.44 -18.39 21.29
CA TYR A 103 11.71 -18.36 22.03
C TYR A 103 12.77 -17.47 21.35
N PRO A 104 13.77 -16.97 22.09
CA PRO A 104 14.85 -16.17 21.52
C PRO A 104 15.77 -17.01 20.62
N LEU A 105 16.10 -16.45 19.45
CA LEU A 105 17.09 -17.02 18.54
C LEU A 105 18.49 -16.45 18.79
N SER A 106 18.57 -15.21 19.28
CA SER A 106 19.84 -14.66 19.79
C SER A 106 19.61 -13.69 20.96
N LYS A 107 20.71 -13.23 21.57
CA LYS A 107 20.68 -12.19 22.62
C LYS A 107 20.59 -10.78 22.03
N GLU A 108 20.82 -10.66 20.73
CA GLU A 108 20.89 -9.39 20.04
C GLU A 108 19.49 -8.94 19.61
N ASN A 109 19.39 -7.69 19.21
CA ASN A 109 18.13 -7.13 18.71
C ASN A 109 18.20 -6.99 17.20
N VAL A 110 17.03 -6.96 16.58
CA VAL A 110 16.86 -6.57 15.19
C VAL A 110 16.36 -5.12 15.17
N VAL A 111 17.16 -4.25 14.58
CA VAL A 111 16.80 -2.86 14.30
C VAL A 111 16.27 -2.81 12.88
N MET A 112 14.96 -2.58 12.77
CA MET A 112 14.25 -2.54 11.50
C MET A 112 14.03 -1.09 11.09
N ASN A 113 14.50 -0.73 9.90
CA ASN A 113 14.03 0.45 9.20
C ASN A 113 13.05 -0.03 8.14
N PHE A 114 11.85 0.53 8.12
CA PHE A 114 10.85 0.13 7.14
C PHE A 114 10.24 1.34 6.44
N THR A 115 9.91 1.16 5.18
CA THR A 115 9.30 2.20 4.35
C THR A 115 7.97 1.68 3.79
N TYR A 116 6.92 2.46 3.97
CA TYR A 116 5.64 2.29 3.30
C TYR A 116 5.33 3.55 2.50
N VAL A 117 5.21 3.42 1.17
CA VAL A 117 5.12 4.57 0.27
C VAL A 117 6.35 5.48 0.44
N HIS A 118 6.16 6.74 0.85
CA HIS A 118 7.20 7.70 1.20
C HIS A 118 7.43 7.81 2.72
N LYS A 119 6.56 7.17 3.53
CA LYS A 119 6.63 7.23 4.98
C LYS A 119 7.65 6.22 5.51
N GLN A 120 8.48 6.68 6.43
CA GLN A 120 9.47 5.84 7.09
C GLN A 120 9.09 5.55 8.54
N GLY A 121 9.48 4.38 8.99
CA GLY A 121 9.39 3.96 10.38
C GLY A 121 10.64 3.19 10.80
N LYS A 122 10.84 3.14 12.11
CA LYS A 122 11.93 2.42 12.72
C LYS A 122 11.44 1.77 14.00
N CYS A 123 11.79 0.51 14.19
CA CYS A 123 11.57 -0.17 15.46
C CYS A 123 12.79 -1.02 15.84
N LYS A 124 12.86 -1.36 17.12
CA LYS A 124 13.87 -2.27 17.66
C LYS A 124 13.12 -3.40 18.36
N ILE A 125 13.32 -4.62 17.87
CA ILE A 125 12.65 -5.82 18.37
C ILE A 125 13.69 -6.84 18.84
N GLN A 126 13.32 -7.69 19.79
CA GLN A 126 14.17 -8.80 20.19
C GLN A 126 14.23 -9.85 19.07
N HIS A 127 15.39 -10.47 18.84
CA HIS A 127 15.50 -11.57 17.88
C HIS A 127 14.94 -12.88 18.48
N THR A 128 13.76 -13.26 18.00
CA THR A 128 12.98 -14.42 18.45
C THR A 128 12.37 -15.11 17.25
N THR A 129 11.84 -16.32 17.45
CA THR A 129 11.05 -17.01 16.43
C THR A 129 9.82 -16.24 15.93
N GLY A 130 9.35 -15.24 16.69
CA GLY A 130 8.20 -14.39 16.35
C GLY A 130 8.56 -12.94 16.05
N SER A 131 9.77 -12.70 15.54
CA SER A 131 10.24 -11.35 15.25
C SER A 131 9.44 -10.69 14.12
N LEU A 132 8.97 -11.42 13.10
CA LEU A 132 8.13 -10.84 12.06
C LEU A 132 6.78 -10.39 12.62
N SER A 133 6.19 -11.15 13.53
CA SER A 133 4.95 -10.80 14.23
C SER A 133 5.11 -9.50 15.01
N SER A 134 6.22 -9.37 15.75
CA SER A 134 6.54 -8.14 16.49
C SER A 134 6.76 -6.95 15.56
N LEU A 135 7.37 -7.17 14.39
CA LEU A 135 7.51 -6.14 13.36
C LEU A 135 6.16 -5.73 12.78
N ARG A 136 5.26 -6.69 12.49
CA ARG A 136 3.91 -6.40 11.99
C ARG A 136 3.12 -5.54 12.98
N GLU A 137 3.17 -5.84 14.27
CA GLU A 137 2.54 -5.02 15.32
C GLU A 137 3.07 -3.57 15.30
N ALA A 138 4.40 -3.40 15.27
CA ALA A 138 5.02 -2.07 15.22
C ALA A 138 4.68 -1.29 13.94
N VAL A 139 4.51 -2.01 12.82
CA VAL A 139 4.10 -1.43 11.54
C VAL A 139 2.65 -0.96 11.57
N VAL A 140 1.73 -1.76 12.12
CA VAL A 140 0.31 -1.42 12.24
C VAL A 140 0.11 -0.26 13.21
N GLU A 141 0.85 -0.22 14.33
CA GLU A 141 0.83 0.92 15.26
C GLU A 141 1.29 2.23 14.58
N ARG A 142 2.21 2.12 13.62
CA ARG A 142 2.73 3.27 12.86
C ARG A 142 1.82 3.69 11.70
N PHE A 143 1.22 2.71 11.01
CA PHE A 143 0.42 2.89 9.81
C PHE A 143 -0.94 2.21 10.02
N ASN A 144 -1.86 2.94 10.66
CA ASN A 144 -3.20 2.44 10.97
C ASN A 144 -3.96 1.98 9.71
N GLU A 145 -3.63 2.55 8.54
CA GLU A 145 -4.17 2.14 7.24
C GLU A 145 -3.88 0.67 6.88
N LEU A 146 -2.85 0.05 7.48
CA LEU A 146 -2.48 -1.35 7.26
C LEU A 146 -3.19 -2.33 8.21
N GLN A 147 -3.97 -1.85 9.17
CA GLN A 147 -4.60 -2.70 10.19
C GLN A 147 -5.53 -3.76 9.59
N THR A 148 -6.22 -3.42 8.50
CA THR A 148 -7.19 -4.30 7.84
C THR A 148 -6.67 -4.94 6.55
N GLY A 149 -5.43 -4.62 6.16
CA GLY A 149 -4.84 -5.05 4.90
C GLY A 149 -3.91 -6.24 5.07
N GLU A 150 -3.92 -7.16 4.11
CA GLU A 150 -2.89 -8.18 3.98
C GLU A 150 -1.62 -7.55 3.39
N PHE A 151 -0.60 -7.39 4.22
CA PHE A 151 0.69 -6.83 3.80
C PHE A 151 1.84 -7.80 4.08
N TYR A 152 2.95 -7.57 3.38
CA TYR A 152 4.19 -8.33 3.50
C TYR A 152 5.39 -7.40 3.37
N PHE A 153 6.58 -7.93 3.62
CA PHE A 153 7.82 -7.16 3.54
C PHE A 153 8.65 -7.59 2.34
N PHE A 154 9.38 -6.64 1.76
CA PHE A 154 10.24 -6.85 0.62
C PHE A 154 11.64 -6.31 0.93
N ASN A 155 12.66 -7.12 0.70
CA ASN A 155 14.05 -6.69 0.80
C ASN A 155 14.54 -6.26 -0.59
N ASP A 156 14.86 -4.97 -0.76
CA ASP A 156 15.38 -4.45 -2.03
C ASP A 156 16.77 -4.99 -2.38
N GLU A 157 17.57 -5.37 -1.39
CA GLU A 157 18.95 -5.83 -1.57
C GLU A 157 18.95 -7.26 -2.11
N THR A 158 18.19 -8.15 -1.49
CA THR A 158 18.11 -9.58 -1.89
C THR A 158 17.03 -9.84 -2.95
N LYS A 159 16.09 -8.91 -3.13
CA LYS A 159 14.90 -9.05 -3.98
C LYS A 159 13.89 -10.10 -3.50
N ASP A 160 13.90 -10.42 -2.20
CA ASP A 160 13.03 -11.43 -1.62
C ASP A 160 11.76 -10.87 -0.98
N GLU A 161 10.69 -11.67 -1.06
CA GLU A 161 9.44 -11.46 -0.34
C GLU A 161 9.44 -12.21 1.00
N ILE A 162 9.25 -11.45 2.08
CA ILE A 162 9.22 -11.96 3.45
C ILE A 162 7.77 -12.00 3.90
N ARG A 163 7.20 -13.20 3.84
CA ARG A 163 5.78 -13.46 4.11
C ARG A 163 5.56 -14.23 5.42
N ASN A 164 6.56 -14.92 5.92
CA ASN A 164 6.49 -15.77 7.10
C ASN A 164 7.73 -15.62 8.00
N GLU A 165 7.63 -16.11 9.23
CA GLU A 165 8.70 -16.04 10.24
C GLU A 165 9.98 -16.75 9.77
N TYR A 166 9.86 -17.87 9.06
CA TYR A 166 11.02 -18.61 8.54
C TYR A 166 11.87 -17.74 7.61
N HIS A 167 11.26 -17.12 6.59
CA HIS A 167 11.99 -16.22 5.67
C HIS A 167 12.60 -15.01 6.39
N PHE A 168 11.89 -14.47 7.39
CA PHE A 168 12.41 -13.32 8.14
C PHE A 168 13.65 -13.71 8.95
N ASN A 169 13.59 -14.83 9.67
CA ASN A 169 14.69 -15.29 10.52
C ASN A 169 15.87 -15.79 9.68
N ASP A 170 15.63 -16.40 8.52
CA ASP A 170 16.67 -16.72 7.55
C ASP A 170 17.42 -15.46 7.08
N LEU A 171 16.68 -14.40 6.72
CA LEU A 171 17.28 -13.11 6.36
C LEU A 171 18.11 -12.51 7.52
N VAL A 172 17.60 -12.53 8.75
CA VAL A 172 18.34 -12.04 9.92
C VAL A 172 19.63 -12.85 10.13
N SER A 173 19.59 -14.16 9.94
CA SER A 173 20.75 -15.05 10.10
C SER A 173 21.88 -14.76 9.11
N GLN A 174 21.53 -14.28 7.91
CA GLN A 174 22.47 -13.89 6.86
C GLN A 174 22.98 -12.45 7.01
N THR A 175 22.41 -11.68 7.94
CA THR A 175 22.74 -10.26 8.14
C THR A 175 23.92 -10.10 9.10
N GLU A 176 24.89 -9.27 8.72
CA GLU A 176 26.02 -8.95 9.58
C GLU A 176 25.62 -8.15 10.83
N LEU A 177 26.21 -8.51 11.96
CA LEU A 177 26.03 -7.78 13.22
C LEU A 177 26.78 -6.45 13.17
N ASN A 178 26.06 -5.36 13.40
CA ASN A 178 26.66 -4.05 13.60
C ASN A 178 26.29 -3.54 15.00
N SER A 179 27.32 -3.32 15.82
CA SER A 179 27.16 -2.76 17.18
C SER A 179 26.14 -3.55 18.02
N ASN A 180 26.25 -4.88 18.01
CA ASN A 180 25.36 -5.81 18.72
C ASN A 180 23.89 -5.76 18.27
N ASN A 181 23.61 -5.35 17.03
CA ASN A 181 22.27 -5.45 16.46
C ASN A 181 22.34 -5.89 14.99
N TYR A 182 21.34 -6.64 14.56
CA TYR A 182 21.07 -6.85 13.14
C TYR A 182 20.36 -5.60 12.61
N ASN A 183 20.87 -4.99 11.55
CA ASN A 183 20.25 -3.80 10.96
C ASN A 183 19.68 -4.18 9.61
N LEU A 184 18.35 -4.07 9.48
CA LEU A 184 17.64 -4.43 8.28
C LEU A 184 16.87 -3.23 7.73
N LYS A 185 16.71 -3.20 6.41
CA LYS A 185 15.89 -2.22 5.70
C LYS A 185 14.89 -2.96 4.82
N LEU A 186 13.60 -2.82 5.11
CA LEU A 186 12.52 -3.49 4.38
C LEU A 186 11.51 -2.48 3.81
N LYS A 187 10.94 -2.79 2.66
CA LYS A 187 9.75 -2.11 2.15
C LYS A 187 8.50 -2.88 2.54
N ILE A 188 7.43 -2.16 2.84
CA ILE A 188 6.11 -2.75 3.07
C ILE A 188 5.36 -2.75 1.74
N LYS A 189 4.80 -3.89 1.38
CA LYS A 189 3.95 -4.09 0.21
C LYS A 189 2.59 -4.64 0.64
N VAL A 190 1.54 -4.25 -0.08
CA VAL A 190 0.17 -4.72 0.17
C VAL A 190 -0.20 -5.72 -0.92
N GLU A 191 -0.80 -6.85 -0.53
CA GLU A 191 -1.19 -7.89 -1.48
C GLU A 191 -2.20 -7.35 -2.50
N GLY A 192 -2.01 -7.71 -3.78
CA GLY A 192 -2.86 -7.24 -4.86
C GLY A 192 -2.70 -5.77 -5.25
N LYS A 193 -1.73 -5.06 -4.65
CA LYS A 193 -1.55 -3.61 -4.83
C LYS A 193 -0.09 -3.26 -5.09
N LYS A 194 0.16 -2.29 -5.98
CA LYS A 194 1.52 -1.85 -6.33
C LYS A 194 1.69 -0.34 -6.11
N SER A 195 2.93 0.10 -5.86
CA SER A 195 3.25 1.53 -5.99
C SER A 195 2.94 1.99 -7.41
N TYR A 196 2.44 3.21 -7.60
CA TYR A 196 2.16 3.75 -8.93
C TYR A 196 3.37 3.69 -9.88
N SER A 197 4.57 3.89 -9.34
CA SER A 197 5.84 3.81 -10.06
C SER A 197 6.19 2.42 -10.59
N ASP A 198 5.61 1.37 -9.99
CA ASP A 198 5.95 -0.03 -10.28
C ASP A 198 5.05 -0.62 -11.37
N TRP A 199 4.08 0.14 -11.87
CA TRP A 199 3.18 -0.30 -12.93
C TRP A 199 3.83 -0.26 -14.31
N GLU A 200 3.72 -1.36 -15.03
CA GLU A 200 4.08 -1.45 -16.45
C GLU A 200 2.82 -1.46 -17.33
N LEU A 201 2.93 -0.95 -18.56
CA LEU A 201 1.79 -0.89 -19.50
C LEU A 201 1.11 -2.25 -19.71
N LYS A 202 1.89 -3.34 -19.75
CA LYS A 202 1.35 -4.70 -19.94
C LYS A 202 0.41 -5.10 -18.80
N ASP A 203 0.74 -4.71 -17.57
CA ASP A 203 -0.04 -4.98 -16.37
C ASP A 203 -1.27 -4.07 -16.36
N VAL A 204 -1.11 -2.78 -16.71
CA VAL A 204 -2.22 -1.84 -16.83
C VAL A 204 -3.26 -2.31 -17.86
N PHE A 205 -2.83 -2.77 -19.03
CA PHE A 205 -3.75 -3.27 -20.06
C PHE A 205 -4.54 -4.47 -19.57
N LYS A 206 -3.90 -5.38 -18.82
CA LYS A 206 -4.50 -6.62 -18.34
C LYS A 206 -5.38 -6.42 -17.10
N GLU A 207 -4.87 -5.72 -16.09
CA GLU A 207 -5.45 -5.64 -14.75
C GLU A 207 -6.36 -4.43 -14.59
N ILE A 208 -6.00 -3.28 -15.20
CA ILE A 208 -6.73 -2.02 -15.03
C ILE A 208 -7.73 -1.80 -16.16
N LEU A 209 -7.31 -1.95 -17.42
CA LEU A 209 -8.19 -1.72 -18.58
C LEU A 209 -8.93 -3.00 -19.01
N GLN A 210 -8.41 -4.17 -18.64
CA GLN A 210 -8.91 -5.48 -19.06
C GLN A 210 -9.05 -5.61 -20.59
N LYS A 211 -8.11 -5.02 -21.34
CA LYS A 211 -8.05 -5.05 -22.81
C LYS A 211 -6.76 -5.72 -23.29
N ASN A 212 -6.82 -6.37 -24.45
CA ASN A 212 -5.69 -7.08 -25.05
C ASN A 212 -4.78 -6.16 -25.91
N TYR A 213 -4.44 -4.98 -25.39
CA TYR A 213 -3.49 -4.10 -26.08
C TYR A 213 -2.06 -4.64 -25.96
N LYS A 214 -1.27 -4.49 -27.03
CA LYS A 214 0.17 -4.83 -27.02
C LYS A 214 1.06 -3.62 -26.76
N SER A 215 0.57 -2.43 -27.08
CA SER A 215 1.27 -1.16 -27.01
C SER A 215 0.26 0.00 -27.04
N LEU A 216 0.70 1.21 -26.66
CA LEU A 216 -0.14 2.41 -26.71
C LEU A 216 -0.68 2.70 -28.13
N SER A 217 0.03 2.31 -29.18
CA SER A 217 -0.42 2.50 -30.57
C SER A 217 -1.69 1.72 -30.93
N GLY A 218 -2.03 0.66 -30.18
CA GLY A 218 -3.27 -0.08 -30.35
C GLY A 218 -4.48 0.54 -29.66
N MET A 219 -4.29 1.60 -28.88
CA MET A 219 -5.36 2.28 -28.14
C MET A 219 -6.07 3.33 -29.01
N PRO A 220 -7.34 3.65 -28.70
CA PRO A 220 -8.05 4.77 -29.30
C PRO A 220 -7.26 6.07 -29.21
N ARG A 221 -7.32 6.89 -30.26
CA ARG A 221 -6.61 8.18 -30.32
C ARG A 221 -7.43 9.30 -29.71
N PHE A 222 -6.75 10.16 -28.96
CA PHE A 222 -7.30 11.42 -28.49
C PHE A 222 -6.74 12.57 -29.31
N ASN A 223 -7.54 13.15 -30.19
CA ASN A 223 -7.18 14.36 -30.89
C ASN A 223 -7.60 15.57 -30.04
N LEU A 224 -6.64 16.36 -29.59
CA LEU A 224 -6.91 17.52 -28.74
C LEU A 224 -7.71 18.61 -29.45
N ASN A 225 -7.65 18.65 -30.78
CA ASN A 225 -8.48 19.57 -31.57
C ASN A 225 -9.98 19.25 -31.50
N ASP A 226 -10.35 18.07 -30.99
CA ASP A 226 -11.75 17.71 -30.74
C ASP A 226 -12.28 18.36 -29.43
N LEU A 227 -11.41 18.97 -28.62
CA LEU A 227 -11.82 19.73 -27.45
C LEU A 227 -12.46 21.07 -27.84
N PRO A 228 -13.46 21.55 -27.09
CA PRO A 228 -13.99 22.89 -27.28
C PRO A 228 -12.88 23.93 -27.13
N SER A 229 -12.87 24.92 -28.03
CA SER A 229 -11.99 26.07 -27.90
C SER A 229 -12.23 26.82 -26.59
N LEU A 230 -11.20 27.52 -26.09
CA LEU A 230 -11.34 28.38 -24.92
C LEU A 230 -12.39 29.47 -25.20
N GLU A 231 -13.35 29.64 -24.29
CA GLU A 231 -14.32 30.75 -24.37
C GLU A 231 -13.61 32.10 -24.24
N HIS A 232 -12.59 32.14 -23.41
CA HIS A 232 -11.69 33.27 -23.22
C HIS A 232 -10.28 32.81 -23.62
N PRO A 233 -9.81 33.09 -24.84
CA PRO A 233 -8.43 32.80 -25.22
C PRO A 233 -7.43 33.57 -24.34
N PHE A 234 -6.24 33.02 -24.13
CA PHE A 234 -5.16 33.73 -23.47
C PHE A 234 -4.88 35.07 -24.17
N THR A 235 -4.78 36.12 -23.36
CA THR A 235 -4.35 37.44 -23.80
C THR A 235 -2.87 37.44 -24.16
N GLU A 236 -2.46 38.42 -24.97
CA GLU A 236 -1.04 38.57 -25.32
C GLU A 236 -0.16 38.79 -24.09
N ASP A 237 -0.68 39.47 -23.06
CA ASP A 237 0.04 39.75 -21.82
C ASP A 237 0.20 38.48 -20.95
N GLU A 238 -0.83 37.63 -20.84
CA GLU A 238 -0.71 36.32 -20.19
C GLU A 238 0.35 35.45 -20.87
N LEU A 239 0.31 35.38 -22.22
CA LEU A 239 1.28 34.59 -22.98
C LEU A 239 2.71 35.15 -22.87
N LYS A 240 2.88 36.48 -22.84
CA LYS A 240 4.17 37.12 -22.59
C LYS A 240 4.68 36.81 -21.18
N GLY A 241 3.82 36.87 -20.17
CA GLY A 241 4.15 36.52 -18.79
C GLY A 241 4.61 35.06 -18.66
N PHE A 242 3.84 34.15 -19.27
CA PHE A 242 4.17 32.73 -19.34
C PHE A 242 5.55 32.47 -19.97
N VAL A 243 5.80 33.04 -21.15
CA VAL A 243 7.08 32.90 -21.85
C VAL A 243 8.23 33.50 -21.02
N SER A 244 8.00 34.62 -20.36
CA SER A 244 9.00 35.28 -19.51
C SER A 244 9.41 34.39 -18.33
N GLU A 245 8.46 33.77 -17.63
CA GLU A 245 8.77 32.86 -16.51
C GLU A 245 9.47 31.59 -16.99
N LEU A 246 9.04 30.98 -18.10
CA LEU A 246 9.76 29.84 -18.70
C LEU A 246 11.22 30.21 -19.04
N GLN A 247 11.43 31.36 -19.68
CA GLN A 247 12.76 31.82 -20.07
C GLN A 247 13.68 32.07 -18.86
N LYS A 248 13.11 32.61 -17.77
CA LYS A 248 13.81 32.84 -16.51
C LYS A 248 14.24 31.52 -15.87
N SER A 249 13.34 30.53 -15.81
CA SER A 249 13.68 29.18 -15.33
C SER A 249 14.76 28.53 -16.20
N LEU A 250 14.61 28.57 -17.54
CA LEU A 250 15.59 28.01 -18.49
C LEU A 250 16.98 28.61 -18.32
N ASN A 251 17.06 29.93 -18.16
CA ASN A 251 18.32 30.63 -17.99
C ASN A 251 18.99 30.30 -16.65
N SER A 252 18.21 30.20 -15.57
CA SER A 252 18.73 29.86 -14.24
C SER A 252 19.29 28.43 -14.18
N LEU A 253 18.63 27.49 -14.88
CA LEU A 253 18.97 26.07 -14.91
C LEU A 253 19.83 25.70 -16.12
N LYS A 254 20.34 26.67 -16.89
CA LYS A 254 21.21 26.45 -18.07
C LYS A 254 20.64 25.46 -19.09
N TYR A 255 19.32 25.44 -19.28
CA TYR A 255 18.64 24.51 -20.20
C TYR A 255 18.81 23.02 -19.84
N GLU A 256 19.12 22.71 -18.59
CA GLU A 256 19.29 21.35 -18.10
C GLU A 256 17.96 20.74 -17.64
N PHE A 257 17.52 19.70 -18.35
CA PHE A 257 16.37 18.86 -18.00
C PHE A 257 16.87 17.50 -17.52
N ILE A 258 17.78 17.54 -16.54
CA ILE A 258 18.58 16.37 -16.14
C ILE A 258 17.84 15.50 -15.14
N ASN A 259 16.97 16.08 -14.31
CA ASN A 259 16.26 15.34 -13.29
C ASN A 259 14.82 15.86 -13.11
N GLU A 260 14.05 15.10 -12.34
CA GLU A 260 12.65 15.39 -12.04
C GLU A 260 12.47 16.76 -11.38
N THR A 261 13.37 17.15 -10.47
CA THR A 261 13.33 18.45 -9.79
C THR A 261 13.46 19.62 -10.77
N THR A 262 14.38 19.56 -11.71
CA THR A 262 14.50 20.65 -12.70
C THR A 262 13.36 20.62 -13.71
N ALA A 263 12.88 19.44 -14.11
CA ALA A 263 11.68 19.31 -14.94
C ALA A 263 10.44 19.92 -14.27
N ARG A 264 10.32 19.76 -12.94
CA ARG A 264 9.20 20.25 -12.12
C ARG A 264 9.00 21.75 -12.28
N GLU A 265 10.06 22.55 -12.18
CA GLU A 265 10.00 24.03 -12.32
C GLU A 265 9.34 24.48 -13.64
N TYR A 266 9.66 23.79 -14.74
CA TYR A 266 9.05 24.08 -16.03
C TYR A 266 7.59 23.65 -16.06
N ILE A 267 7.30 22.43 -15.62
CA ILE A 267 5.95 21.87 -15.60
C ILE A 267 5.02 22.73 -14.74
N SER A 268 5.46 23.16 -13.55
CA SER A 268 4.72 24.06 -12.66
C SER A 268 4.27 25.32 -13.40
N THR A 269 5.14 25.91 -14.23
CA THR A 269 4.80 27.13 -14.98
C THR A 269 3.61 26.93 -15.92
N PHE A 270 3.52 25.78 -16.62
CA PHE A 270 2.36 25.44 -17.46
C PHE A 270 1.09 25.26 -16.65
N ILE A 271 1.17 24.42 -15.60
CA ILE A 271 0.00 24.03 -14.81
C ILE A 271 -0.56 25.24 -14.04
N ILE A 272 0.31 26.03 -13.40
CA ILE A 272 -0.09 27.24 -12.67
C ILE A 272 -0.74 28.24 -13.62
N THR A 273 -0.12 28.51 -14.77
CA THR A 273 -0.68 29.48 -15.74
C THR A 273 -2.06 29.05 -16.23
N ALA A 274 -2.24 27.77 -16.58
CA ALA A 274 -3.53 27.24 -16.99
C ALA A 274 -4.57 27.30 -15.85
N VAL A 275 -4.20 26.96 -14.62
CA VAL A 275 -5.09 27.01 -13.47
C VAL A 275 -5.52 28.45 -13.17
N CYS A 276 -4.60 29.42 -13.14
CA CYS A 276 -4.92 30.83 -12.94
C CYS A 276 -5.91 31.33 -13.99
N HIS A 277 -5.66 31.02 -15.26
CA HIS A 277 -6.56 31.39 -16.36
C HIS A 277 -7.97 30.82 -16.18
N ILE A 278 -8.08 29.57 -15.75
CA ILE A 278 -9.38 28.94 -15.46
C ILE A 278 -10.05 29.56 -14.23
N GLN A 279 -9.29 29.93 -13.20
CA GLN A 279 -9.81 30.63 -12.03
C GLN A 279 -10.41 32.00 -12.38
N ASP A 280 -9.71 32.75 -13.24
CA ASP A 280 -10.10 34.12 -13.60
C ASP A 280 -11.31 34.16 -14.54
N HIS A 281 -11.44 33.17 -15.43
CA HIS A 281 -12.41 33.25 -16.53
C HIS A 281 -13.53 32.22 -16.48
N ILE A 282 -13.34 31.07 -15.83
CA ILE A 282 -14.27 29.93 -15.92
C ILE A 282 -14.80 29.53 -14.53
N ASN A 283 -13.91 29.12 -13.63
CA ASN A 283 -14.26 28.63 -12.30
C ASN A 283 -13.22 29.01 -11.26
N ASN A 284 -13.53 30.04 -10.47
CA ASN A 284 -12.69 30.59 -9.41
C ASN A 284 -12.39 29.63 -8.24
N SER A 285 -13.08 28.49 -8.17
CA SER A 285 -12.89 27.47 -7.13
C SER A 285 -11.94 26.36 -7.58
N THR A 286 -11.35 26.47 -8.77
CA THR A 286 -10.29 25.57 -9.24
C THR A 286 -9.08 25.69 -8.31
N GLN A 287 -8.49 24.56 -7.91
CA GLN A 287 -7.35 24.48 -7.00
C GLN A 287 -6.28 23.57 -7.58
N LEU A 288 -5.03 24.01 -7.52
CA LEU A 288 -3.87 23.17 -7.77
C LEU A 288 -3.39 22.57 -6.46
N CYS A 289 -3.22 21.27 -6.44
CA CYS A 289 -2.63 20.53 -5.34
C CYS A 289 -1.36 19.83 -5.84
N GLU A 290 -0.31 19.87 -5.03
CA GLU A 290 0.98 19.25 -5.32
C GLU A 290 1.26 18.15 -4.31
N GLU A 291 1.91 17.08 -4.76
CA GLU A 291 2.36 15.96 -3.92
C GLU A 291 1.27 15.37 -3.02
N ILE A 292 0.12 15.02 -3.63
CA ILE A 292 -1.02 14.44 -2.91
C ILE A 292 -0.91 12.92 -2.89
N ASP A 293 -1.05 12.33 -1.70
CA ASP A 293 -1.23 10.88 -1.55
C ASP A 293 -2.56 10.44 -2.16
N LEU A 294 -2.49 9.49 -3.09
CA LEU A 294 -3.63 8.78 -3.62
C LEU A 294 -3.50 7.29 -3.31
N ASP A 295 -4.60 6.73 -2.83
CA ASP A 295 -4.71 5.34 -2.43
C ASP A 295 -5.96 4.75 -3.10
N GLY A 296 -5.74 3.92 -4.13
CA GLY A 296 -6.79 3.15 -4.80
C GLY A 296 -6.73 1.67 -4.47
N SER A 297 -7.58 0.86 -5.08
CA SER A 297 -7.59 -0.59 -4.85
C SER A 297 -6.37 -1.30 -5.42
N HIS A 298 -5.85 -0.85 -6.56
CA HIS A 298 -4.74 -1.46 -7.28
C HIS A 298 -3.41 -0.72 -7.11
N GLY A 299 -3.47 0.58 -6.80
CA GLY A 299 -2.30 1.45 -6.78
C GLY A 299 -2.25 2.34 -5.54
N TYR A 300 -1.04 2.69 -5.11
CA TYR A 300 -0.80 3.73 -4.09
C TYR A 300 0.42 4.57 -4.43
N GLY A 301 0.44 5.80 -3.95
CA GLY A 301 1.60 6.67 -4.06
C GLY A 301 1.24 8.15 -4.13
N ILE A 302 2.28 8.96 -4.30
CA ILE A 302 2.14 10.41 -4.49
C ILE A 302 1.79 10.68 -5.95
N VAL A 303 0.91 11.65 -6.17
CA VAL A 303 0.63 12.28 -7.47
C VAL A 303 1.32 13.64 -7.50
N ASP A 304 2.10 13.92 -8.55
CA ASP A 304 2.91 15.15 -8.62
C ASP A 304 2.06 16.42 -8.64
N TYR A 305 1.00 16.41 -9.45
CA TYR A 305 0.01 17.47 -9.52
C TYR A 305 -1.39 16.91 -9.68
N MET A 306 -2.32 17.55 -8.98
CA MET A 306 -3.74 17.29 -9.05
C MET A 306 -4.48 18.62 -9.13
N VAL A 307 -5.30 18.80 -10.17
CA VAL A 307 -6.22 19.95 -10.24
C VAL A 307 -7.59 19.51 -9.76
N ILE A 308 -8.14 20.23 -8.79
CA ILE A 308 -9.46 20.00 -8.22
C ILE A 308 -10.36 21.16 -8.62
N ILE A 309 -11.54 20.87 -9.18
CA ILE A 309 -12.57 21.87 -9.44
C ILE A 309 -13.73 21.62 -8.48
N VAL A 310 -13.97 22.60 -7.61
CA VAL A 310 -14.94 22.56 -6.50
C VAL A 310 -14.62 21.44 -5.48
N LYS A 311 -14.93 20.18 -5.79
CA LYS A 311 -14.65 19.00 -4.94
C LYS A 311 -14.30 17.75 -5.76
N ILE A 312 -14.02 17.92 -7.05
CA ILE A 312 -13.87 16.82 -8.00
C ILE A 312 -12.46 16.89 -8.60
N LEU A 313 -11.77 15.76 -8.64
CA LEU A 313 -10.47 15.67 -9.31
C LEU A 313 -10.66 15.78 -10.81
N VAL A 314 -9.88 16.67 -11.43
CA VAL A 314 -10.03 17.05 -12.83
C VAL A 314 -8.83 16.67 -13.68
N LEU A 315 -7.62 16.88 -13.19
CA LEU A 315 -6.41 16.65 -13.95
C LEU A 315 -5.34 16.03 -13.07
N LEU A 316 -4.75 14.92 -13.54
CA LEU A 316 -3.57 14.31 -12.92
C LEU A 316 -2.38 14.56 -13.85
N CYS A 317 -1.32 15.19 -13.37
CA CYS A 317 -0.09 15.35 -14.14
C CYS A 317 1.03 14.58 -13.46
N GLU A 318 1.70 13.73 -14.22
CA GLU A 318 2.88 12.98 -13.77
C GLU A 318 4.12 13.46 -14.52
N ALA A 319 5.13 13.86 -13.76
CA ALA A 319 6.43 14.31 -14.24
C ALA A 319 7.41 13.13 -14.25
N LYS A 320 8.01 12.83 -15.40
CA LYS A 320 9.06 11.79 -15.52
C LYS A 320 10.30 12.34 -16.21
N ALA A 321 11.47 12.03 -15.69
CA ALA A 321 12.71 12.49 -16.32
C ALA A 321 12.98 11.81 -17.68
N GLU A 322 12.63 10.53 -17.86
CA GLU A 322 13.16 9.76 -19.01
C GLU A 322 12.17 8.81 -19.71
N ASN A 323 11.03 8.42 -19.10
CA ASN A 323 10.17 7.38 -19.66
C ASN A 323 8.67 7.73 -19.66
N MET A 324 8.19 8.18 -20.82
CA MET A 324 6.77 8.50 -21.06
C MET A 324 5.84 7.29 -20.94
N ASN A 325 6.29 6.08 -21.25
CA ASN A 325 5.44 4.87 -21.16
C ASN A 325 5.19 4.47 -19.71
N ASN A 326 6.21 4.54 -18.86
CA ASN A 326 6.06 4.30 -17.43
C ASN A 326 5.17 5.39 -16.80
N GLY A 327 5.40 6.65 -17.17
CA GLY A 327 4.51 7.75 -16.76
C GLY A 327 3.06 7.54 -17.21
N THR A 328 2.85 6.99 -18.41
CA THR A 328 1.51 6.65 -18.92
C THR A 328 0.86 5.51 -18.13
N ALA A 329 1.61 4.45 -17.82
CA ALA A 329 1.12 3.36 -16.98
C ALA A 329 0.69 3.88 -15.60
N GLN A 330 1.55 4.69 -14.98
CA GLN A 330 1.31 5.33 -13.70
C GLN A 330 0.06 6.23 -13.72
N VAL A 331 -0.05 7.16 -14.68
CA VAL A 331 -1.22 8.04 -14.80
C VAL A 331 -2.51 7.26 -14.97
N LEU A 332 -2.52 6.16 -15.72
CA LEU A 332 -3.73 5.34 -15.89
C LEU A 332 -4.20 4.71 -14.57
N VAL A 333 -3.27 4.24 -13.72
CA VAL A 333 -3.64 3.66 -12.42
C VAL A 333 -4.01 4.73 -11.41
N GLN A 334 -3.36 5.90 -11.46
CA GLN A 334 -3.77 7.06 -10.66
C GLN A 334 -5.18 7.54 -11.07
N MET A 335 -5.49 7.61 -12.37
CA MET A 335 -6.84 7.92 -12.87
C MET A 335 -7.85 6.90 -12.37
N HIS A 336 -7.56 5.60 -12.46
CA HIS A 336 -8.42 4.56 -11.89
C HIS A 336 -8.69 4.80 -10.39
N SER A 337 -7.65 5.05 -9.61
CA SER A 337 -7.76 5.29 -8.16
C SER A 337 -8.57 6.56 -7.85
N ALA A 338 -8.37 7.63 -8.63
CA ALA A 338 -9.12 8.88 -8.51
C ALA A 338 -10.61 8.68 -8.82
N ILE A 339 -10.94 7.86 -9.83
CA ILE A 339 -12.33 7.52 -10.17
C ILE A 339 -12.96 6.69 -9.04
N GLU A 340 -12.25 5.72 -8.45
CA GLU A 340 -12.71 4.97 -7.28
C GLU A 340 -13.06 5.90 -6.11
N GLU A 341 -12.16 6.83 -5.78
CA GLU A 341 -12.37 7.78 -4.70
C GLU A 341 -13.59 8.68 -4.96
N GLN A 342 -13.77 9.12 -6.21
CA GLN A 342 -14.93 9.92 -6.60
C GLN A 342 -16.24 9.13 -6.51
N LEU A 343 -16.26 7.87 -6.95
CA LEU A 343 -17.43 7.01 -6.88
C LEU A 343 -17.82 6.72 -5.43
N ASN A 344 -16.85 6.50 -4.54
CA ASN A 344 -17.09 6.29 -3.11
C ASN A 344 -17.70 7.53 -2.43
N LYS A 345 -17.38 8.74 -2.92
CA LYS A 345 -17.92 10.01 -2.38
C LYS A 345 -19.29 10.38 -2.97
N ARG A 346 -19.70 9.82 -4.12
CA ARG A 346 -20.96 10.16 -4.80
C ARG A 346 -22.06 9.15 -4.47
N LYS A 347 -23.28 9.64 -4.19
CA LYS A 347 -24.48 8.80 -3.94
C LYS A 347 -25.04 8.11 -5.19
N ARG A 348 -24.59 8.48 -6.39
CA ARG A 348 -25.01 7.90 -7.68
C ARG A 348 -23.77 7.26 -8.32
N GLY A 349 -23.74 5.92 -8.35
CA GLY A 349 -22.57 5.11 -8.67
C GLY A 349 -22.15 5.06 -10.14
N GLN A 350 -22.15 6.18 -10.86
CA GLN A 350 -21.53 6.27 -12.18
C GLN A 350 -20.84 7.63 -12.38
N MET A 351 -19.67 7.61 -13.03
CA MET A 351 -18.99 8.80 -13.51
C MET A 351 -19.51 9.13 -14.91
N GLU A 352 -20.33 10.16 -15.02
CA GLU A 352 -20.91 10.59 -16.31
C GLU A 352 -19.89 11.31 -17.22
N HIS A 353 -18.81 11.83 -16.64
CA HIS A 353 -17.89 12.74 -17.33
C HIS A 353 -16.51 12.13 -17.56
N ALA A 354 -15.78 12.65 -18.54
CA ALA A 354 -14.42 12.19 -18.81
C ALA A 354 -13.44 12.66 -17.72
N MET A 355 -12.48 11.82 -17.34
CA MET A 355 -11.30 12.23 -16.57
C MET A 355 -10.13 12.44 -17.53
N PHE A 356 -9.29 13.44 -17.27
CA PHE A 356 -8.10 13.69 -18.06
C PHE A 356 -6.82 13.49 -17.24
N GLY A 357 -5.80 12.95 -17.89
CA GLY A 357 -4.46 12.78 -17.35
C GLY A 357 -3.42 13.36 -18.29
N ILE A 358 -2.31 13.81 -17.74
CA ILE A 358 -1.15 14.34 -18.45
C ILE A 358 0.08 13.58 -17.98
N VAL A 359 0.88 13.14 -18.94
CA VAL A 359 2.21 12.61 -18.69
C VAL A 359 3.19 13.58 -19.33
N THR A 360 4.22 13.98 -18.61
CA THR A 360 5.18 14.93 -19.15
C THR A 360 6.61 14.71 -18.65
N THR A 361 7.59 15.04 -19.48
CA THR A 361 8.99 15.20 -19.08
C THR A 361 9.41 16.67 -18.97
N GLY A 362 8.45 17.59 -19.07
CA GLY A 362 8.65 19.01 -19.34
C GLY A 362 8.89 19.28 -20.84
N LYS A 363 9.64 18.41 -21.53
CA LYS A 363 9.85 18.48 -22.99
C LYS A 363 8.79 17.76 -23.80
N LEU A 364 8.44 16.53 -23.39
CA LEU A 364 7.44 15.74 -24.07
C LEU A 364 6.16 15.77 -23.25
N TRP A 365 5.02 15.93 -23.91
CA TRP A 365 3.70 15.98 -23.29
C TRP A 365 2.77 14.99 -23.97
N ARG A 366 2.03 14.22 -23.18
CA ARG A 366 1.00 13.28 -23.66
C ARG A 366 -0.25 13.45 -22.82
N PHE A 367 -1.39 13.42 -23.48
CA PHE A 367 -2.70 13.61 -22.88
C PHE A 367 -3.49 12.31 -22.96
N VAL A 368 -4.22 12.04 -21.89
CA VAL A 368 -5.03 10.84 -21.72
C VAL A 368 -6.45 11.27 -21.39
N ARG A 369 -7.44 10.64 -22.04
CA ARG A 369 -8.86 10.81 -21.73
C ARG A 369 -9.45 9.46 -21.32
N TRP A 370 -9.92 9.37 -20.09
CA TRP A 370 -10.65 8.22 -19.57
C TRP A 370 -12.15 8.51 -19.58
N THR A 371 -12.92 7.55 -20.10
CA THR A 371 -14.39 7.57 -20.14
C THR A 371 -14.92 6.17 -19.82
N GLY A 372 -16.20 6.06 -19.46
CA GLY A 372 -16.81 4.77 -19.07
C GLY A 372 -16.64 4.47 -17.58
N SER A 373 -17.05 3.26 -17.16
CA SER A 373 -16.93 2.81 -15.76
C SER A 373 -15.57 2.17 -15.49
N LEU A 374 -15.33 1.78 -14.23
CA LEU A 374 -14.12 1.05 -13.86
C LEU A 374 -14.11 -0.37 -14.44
N GLU A 375 -15.29 -0.97 -14.65
CA GLU A 375 -15.44 -2.33 -15.20
C GLU A 375 -15.34 -2.38 -16.73
N ASP A 376 -15.71 -1.31 -17.42
CA ASP A 376 -15.55 -1.20 -18.87
C ASP A 376 -15.01 0.18 -19.28
N PRO A 377 -13.72 0.44 -19.02
CA PRO A 377 -13.13 1.72 -19.33
C PRO A 377 -12.81 1.87 -20.82
N THR A 378 -13.02 3.07 -21.33
CA THR A 378 -12.55 3.50 -22.65
C THR A 378 -11.53 4.61 -22.48
N VAL A 379 -10.28 4.29 -22.79
CA VAL A 379 -9.14 5.21 -22.65
C VAL A 379 -8.64 5.61 -24.03
N HIS A 380 -8.50 6.91 -24.24
CA HIS A 380 -7.91 7.50 -25.44
C HIS A 380 -6.59 8.17 -25.11
N ILE A 381 -5.61 8.08 -26.01
CA ILE A 381 -4.27 8.64 -25.82
C ILE A 381 -3.90 9.52 -27.02
N SER A 382 -3.34 10.70 -26.74
CA SER A 382 -2.86 11.61 -27.78
C SER A 382 -1.55 11.13 -28.41
N GLU A 383 -1.09 11.84 -29.43
CA GLU A 383 0.33 11.81 -29.80
C GLU A 383 1.20 12.51 -28.73
N GLU A 384 2.51 12.46 -28.90
CA GLU A 384 3.44 13.22 -28.06
C GLU A 384 3.65 14.62 -28.65
N TYR A 385 3.49 15.64 -27.83
CA TYR A 385 3.77 17.04 -28.17
C TYR A 385 5.14 17.43 -27.61
N THR A 386 5.96 18.10 -28.43
CA THR A 386 7.34 18.43 -28.07
C THR A 386 7.51 19.94 -27.86
N CYS A 387 7.83 20.32 -26.62
CA CYS A 387 8.33 21.64 -26.26
C CYS A 387 9.83 21.71 -26.58
N ASN A 388 10.22 22.69 -27.40
CA ASN A 388 11.59 22.87 -27.86
C ASN A 388 12.28 24.09 -27.23
N PHE A 389 11.52 24.93 -26.52
CA PHE A 389 11.94 26.09 -25.76
C PHE A 389 12.79 27.08 -26.60
N LYS A 390 12.39 27.28 -27.86
CA LYS A 390 13.07 28.16 -28.81
C LYS A 390 12.15 29.23 -29.37
N GLY A 391 12.77 30.33 -29.81
CA GLY A 391 12.07 31.41 -30.51
C GLY A 391 10.99 32.04 -29.64
N ASN A 392 9.79 32.18 -30.19
CA ASN A 392 8.60 32.70 -29.52
C ASN A 392 7.84 31.65 -28.69
N MET A 393 8.37 30.43 -28.57
CA MET A 393 7.80 29.33 -27.78
C MET A 393 6.36 28.96 -28.19
N GLU A 394 6.06 28.93 -29.49
CA GLU A 394 4.72 28.54 -29.96
C GLU A 394 4.31 27.12 -29.55
N PRO A 395 5.17 26.08 -29.60
CA PRO A 395 4.80 24.75 -29.12
C PRO A 395 4.40 24.75 -27.64
N GLU A 396 5.07 25.56 -26.81
CA GLU A 396 4.76 25.69 -25.39
C GLU A 396 3.40 26.38 -25.18
N LYS A 397 3.11 27.44 -25.95
CA LYS A 397 1.80 28.11 -25.90
C LYS A 397 0.68 27.21 -26.37
N GLU A 398 0.93 26.37 -27.38
CA GLU A 398 -0.01 25.38 -27.87
C GLU A 398 -0.33 24.34 -26.79
N VAL A 399 0.70 23.76 -26.16
CA VAL A 399 0.54 22.82 -25.03
C VAL A 399 -0.19 23.48 -23.86
N LEU A 400 0.15 24.72 -23.49
CA LEU A 400 -0.57 25.49 -22.48
C LEU A 400 -2.06 25.63 -22.83
N THR A 401 -2.37 25.90 -24.09
CA THR A 401 -3.75 26.01 -24.58
C THR A 401 -4.50 24.69 -24.44
N TYR A 402 -3.89 23.55 -24.78
CA TYR A 402 -4.52 22.24 -24.59
C TYR A 402 -4.79 21.92 -23.12
N ILE A 403 -3.87 22.27 -22.21
CA ILE A 403 -4.08 22.10 -20.77
C ILE A 403 -5.29 22.92 -20.31
N ALA A 404 -5.37 24.19 -20.70
CA ALA A 404 -6.50 25.05 -20.35
C ALA A 404 -7.82 24.54 -20.95
N GLN A 405 -7.83 24.05 -22.19
CA GLN A 405 -9.02 23.48 -22.83
C GLN A 405 -9.54 22.24 -22.08
N ILE A 406 -8.63 21.37 -21.62
CA ILE A 406 -8.98 20.21 -20.79
C ILE A 406 -9.64 20.65 -19.48
N LEU A 407 -9.02 21.61 -18.78
CA LEU A 407 -9.56 22.15 -17.53
C LEU A 407 -10.93 22.80 -17.74
N GLN A 408 -11.10 23.59 -18.81
CA GLN A 408 -12.37 24.21 -19.17
C GLN A 408 -13.45 23.15 -19.47
N ALA A 409 -13.13 22.12 -20.27
CA ALA A 409 -14.06 21.07 -20.62
C ALA A 409 -14.58 20.34 -19.37
N GLN A 410 -13.70 20.09 -18.41
CA GLN A 410 -14.07 19.50 -17.12
C GLN A 410 -14.91 20.44 -16.26
N ALA A 411 -14.51 21.70 -16.09
CA ALA A 411 -15.26 22.68 -15.31
C ALA A 411 -16.73 22.77 -15.77
N LYS A 412 -16.93 22.88 -17.09
CA LYS A 412 -18.27 23.00 -17.69
C LYS A 412 -19.10 21.73 -17.58
N ALA A 413 -18.49 20.56 -17.66
CA ALA A 413 -19.20 19.31 -17.46
C ALA A 413 -19.86 19.26 -16.07
N PHE A 414 -19.23 19.88 -15.06
CA PHE A 414 -19.76 19.91 -13.70
C PHE A 414 -20.73 21.06 -13.43
N ASP A 415 -20.53 22.26 -14.00
CA ASP A 415 -21.47 23.38 -13.83
C ASP A 415 -22.88 23.08 -14.36
N ASN A 416 -22.99 22.25 -15.39
CA ASN A 416 -24.29 21.85 -15.96
C ASN A 416 -25.09 20.94 -15.01
N ASN A 417 -24.45 20.20 -14.10
CA ASN A 417 -25.13 19.29 -13.18
C ASN A 417 -25.67 19.99 -11.91
N ASP A 418 -25.08 21.13 -11.50
CA ASP A 418 -25.61 21.91 -10.37
C ASP A 418 -26.91 22.66 -10.75
N LYS A 419 -27.11 22.98 -12.04
CA LYS A 419 -28.34 23.63 -12.54
C LYS A 419 -29.55 22.71 -12.59
N ASP A 420 -29.35 21.40 -12.65
CA ASP A 420 -30.42 20.39 -12.54
C ASP A 420 -30.72 19.98 -11.09
N SER A 421 -29.98 20.53 -10.11
CA SER A 421 -30.31 20.43 -8.70
C SER A 421 -31.23 21.59 -8.30
N ASP A 422 -32.53 21.38 -8.50
CA ASP A 422 -33.60 22.32 -8.20
C ASP A 422 -33.74 22.53 -6.67
N HIS A 423 -32.83 23.30 -6.07
CA HIS A 423 -32.91 23.74 -4.69
C HIS A 423 -32.62 25.25 -4.57
N PRO A 424 -33.60 26.07 -4.15
CA PRO A 424 -33.42 27.51 -4.07
C PRO A 424 -32.48 27.86 -2.92
N SER A 425 -31.35 28.47 -3.27
CA SER A 425 -30.46 29.17 -2.34
C SER A 425 -31.20 30.31 -1.63
N LYS A 426 -31.70 30.04 -0.43
CA LYS A 426 -32.01 31.07 0.58
C LYS A 426 -31.52 30.62 1.94
N ARG A 427 -30.33 31.09 2.32
CA ARG A 427 -30.04 31.50 3.69
C ARG A 427 -29.35 32.86 3.63
N GLN A 428 -30.17 33.91 3.67
CA GLN A 428 -29.74 35.18 4.25
C GLN A 428 -29.46 34.90 5.73
N CYS A 429 -28.20 35.06 6.15
CA CYS A 429 -27.89 35.23 7.56
C CYS A 429 -28.35 36.64 7.95
N THR A 430 -29.44 36.69 8.71
CA THR A 430 -29.78 37.83 9.56
C THR A 430 -28.80 37.84 10.73
N ASP A 431 -27.94 38.87 10.79
CA ASP A 431 -27.23 39.21 12.02
C ASP A 431 -28.21 39.87 12.99
N GLN A 432 -28.46 39.20 14.11
CA GLN A 432 -28.96 39.81 15.34
C GLN A 432 -27.98 39.50 16.48
N ASN A 433 -27.48 40.60 17.08
CA ASN A 433 -27.02 40.75 18.46
C ASN A 433 -25.69 40.08 18.90
N LYS A 434 -24.62 40.88 18.95
CA LYS A 434 -24.18 41.54 20.19
C LYS A 434 -23.21 42.68 19.92
#